data_AF-A0A480A1I8-F1
#
_entry.id   AF-A0A480A1I8-F1
#
_cell.length_a   1.000
_cell.length_b   1.000
_cell.length_c   1.000
_cell.angle_alpha   90.00
_cell.angle_beta   90.00
_cell.angle_gamma   90.00
#
_symmetry.space_group_name_H-M   'P 1'
#
loop_
_entity.id
_entity.type
_entity.pdbx_description
1 polymer ?
#
loop_
_entity_poly.entity_id
_entity_poly.type
_entity_poly.pdbx_seq_one_letter_code
_entity_poly.pdbx_strand_id
1 'polypeptide(L)'
;MLHNPQSRNNHQLVQSTKNNHFNLKSNIKYWMFLGLCTSLLLHGLISFRHHNLLGYILGIQPATASPTPTVNTIPSKYINNAPVPDWQSITFKSFVFSSPGSVELPNVEFPGYKSIRSWQAGQSLDEVMELGDFENVFNLENFSLQTIGQLSGISLVNTKLSDFQTIKWQTVPELTKAIPTLVNEYVENVLPIQDLIKKILGGTNINGQTIGEIINDLPQIKDIELGEIDLSQYKLTSIPGIEKTALKQFSNWQNTSISKIPGLNQVTFANFPNAPVPQGSIVGKLDLPLKEVESNRQRSISGSDQVGFNIPCTNNCAHIELSGAGGITGTQWMSGKFQQVKGGFGILGNLNGGKEPTGRHPFGKGFKQAVWDINEGDGTASTAIFFRICRRGGWFDLGCSPYFIGPFPFFIYQEKSPIFLGTPLTVP
;
A
#
# COMPACT_ATOMS: atom_id res chain seq x y z
N MET A 1 99.39 -67.25 -1.97
CA MET A 1 99.53 -68.62 -1.41
C MET A 1 98.20 -69.35 -1.56
N LEU A 2 98.14 -70.62 -1.14
CA LEU A 2 96.97 -71.53 -1.11
C LEU A 2 95.71 -70.82 -0.55
N HIS A 3 94.45 -71.15 -0.92
CA HIS A 3 93.93 -72.41 -1.51
C HIS A 3 92.71 -72.20 -2.44
N ASN A 4 92.28 -73.29 -3.09
CA ASN A 4 91.05 -73.51 -3.90
C ASN A 4 90.29 -74.69 -3.19
N PRO A 5 89.11 -75.25 -3.61
CA PRO A 5 88.13 -74.90 -4.65
C PRO A 5 86.69 -74.78 -4.03
N GLN A 6 85.50 -75.04 -4.62
CA GLN A 6 85.03 -75.55 -5.93
C GLN A 6 83.51 -75.22 -6.14
N SER A 7 83.02 -75.30 -7.38
CA SER A 7 81.61 -75.64 -7.77
C SER A 7 80.49 -74.63 -7.45
N ARG A 8 79.46 -74.44 -8.30
CA ARG A 8 79.15 -75.01 -9.64
C ARG A 8 78.17 -74.10 -10.42
N ASN A 9 78.35 -74.02 -11.75
CA ASN A 9 77.37 -73.99 -12.87
C ASN A 9 76.01 -73.25 -12.70
N ASN A 10 75.45 -72.52 -13.70
CA ASN A 10 75.77 -72.41 -15.13
C ASN A 10 75.10 -71.16 -15.78
N HIS A 11 75.62 -70.71 -16.94
CA HIS A 11 75.04 -69.89 -18.04
C HIS A 11 74.10 -68.67 -17.74
N GLN A 12 74.35 -67.44 -18.22
CA GLN A 12 74.32 -66.95 -19.63
C GLN A 12 72.91 -67.03 -20.29
N LEU A 13 72.40 -66.03 -21.05
CA LEU A 13 72.92 -64.68 -21.42
C LEU A 13 71.77 -63.71 -21.81
N VAL A 14 71.96 -62.40 -21.64
CA VAL A 14 71.42 -61.23 -22.41
C VAL A 14 69.94 -61.21 -22.86
N GLN A 15 69.20 -60.21 -22.35
CA GLN A 15 68.60 -59.10 -23.14
C GLN A 15 68.52 -57.87 -22.20
N SER A 16 69.17 -56.75 -22.53
CA SER A 16 68.71 -55.66 -23.41
C SER A 16 67.73 -54.68 -22.71
N THR A 17 68.03 -53.38 -22.81
CA THR A 17 67.47 -52.30 -21.98
C THR A 17 66.00 -51.97 -22.24
N LYS A 18 65.27 -51.53 -21.21
CA LYS A 18 64.04 -50.74 -21.36
C LYS A 18 63.74 -49.85 -20.14
N ASN A 19 63.10 -48.72 -20.44
CA ASN A 19 63.00 -47.54 -19.58
C ASN A 19 62.06 -47.69 -18.37
N ASN A 20 62.30 -46.88 -17.33
CA ASN A 20 61.42 -46.73 -16.17
C ASN A 20 60.01 -46.27 -16.57
N HIS A 21 59.03 -47.17 -16.52
CA HIS A 21 57.62 -46.81 -16.61
C HIS A 21 57.12 -46.30 -15.25
N PHE A 22 56.93 -44.99 -15.12
CA PHE A 22 56.24 -44.41 -13.95
C PHE A 22 54.82 -44.98 -13.83
N ASN A 23 54.46 -45.49 -12.65
CA ASN A 23 53.23 -46.26 -12.44
C ASN A 23 52.00 -45.35 -12.24
N LEU A 24 51.59 -44.70 -13.33
CA LEU A 24 50.55 -43.66 -13.36
C LEU A 24 49.18 -44.13 -12.81
N LYS A 25 48.87 -45.43 -12.92
CA LYS A 25 47.56 -46.00 -12.50
C LYS A 25 47.35 -46.05 -10.99
N SER A 26 48.40 -46.01 -10.17
CA SER A 26 48.24 -45.97 -8.71
C SER A 26 47.79 -44.59 -8.22
N ASN A 27 48.56 -43.55 -8.58
CA ASN A 27 48.33 -42.18 -8.10
C ASN A 27 46.98 -41.62 -8.54
N ILE A 28 46.50 -41.97 -9.73
CA ILE A 28 45.19 -41.52 -10.24
C ILE A 28 44.03 -41.90 -9.30
N LYS A 29 44.09 -43.05 -8.61
CA LYS A 29 43.07 -43.44 -7.63
C LYS A 29 43.13 -42.56 -6.38
N TYR A 30 44.34 -42.26 -5.88
CA TYR A 30 44.53 -41.35 -4.75
C TYR A 30 44.09 -39.93 -5.08
N TRP A 31 44.36 -39.41 -6.29
CA TRP A 31 43.89 -38.10 -6.72
C TRP A 31 42.36 -38.04 -6.86
N MET A 32 41.70 -39.08 -7.38
CA MET A 32 40.24 -39.14 -7.41
C MET A 32 39.63 -39.23 -6.01
N PHE A 33 40.20 -40.04 -5.11
CA PHE A 33 39.72 -40.14 -3.73
C PHE A 33 39.93 -38.83 -2.96
N LEU A 34 41.11 -38.20 -3.10
CA LEU A 34 41.40 -36.89 -2.51
C LEU A 34 40.47 -35.82 -3.05
N GLY A 35 40.18 -35.81 -4.36
CA GLY A 35 39.22 -34.89 -4.99
C GLY A 35 37.78 -35.10 -4.54
N LEU A 36 37.36 -36.35 -4.30
CA LEU A 36 36.06 -36.67 -3.72
C LEU A 36 35.97 -36.22 -2.26
N CYS A 37 37.01 -36.47 -1.46
CA CYS A 37 37.08 -36.05 -0.06
C CYS A 37 37.13 -34.53 0.09
N THR A 38 37.88 -33.80 -0.74
CA THR A 38 37.87 -32.33 -0.73
C THR A 38 36.54 -31.78 -1.23
N SER A 39 35.94 -32.36 -2.28
CA SER A 39 34.58 -32.01 -2.73
C SER A 39 33.55 -32.14 -1.61
N LEU A 40 33.54 -33.29 -0.91
CA LEU A 40 32.63 -33.53 0.22
C LEU A 40 32.94 -32.63 1.43
N LEU A 41 34.20 -32.29 1.70
CA LEU A 41 34.56 -31.31 2.72
C LEU A 41 34.08 -29.90 2.36
N LEU A 42 34.25 -29.45 1.11
CA LEU A 42 33.73 -28.17 0.64
C LEU A 42 32.19 -28.14 0.68
N HIS A 43 31.50 -29.17 0.18
CA HIS A 43 30.04 -29.25 0.27
C HIS A 43 29.52 -29.36 1.71
N GLY A 44 30.23 -30.05 2.61
CA GLY A 44 29.92 -30.08 4.05
C GLY A 44 30.11 -28.71 4.71
N LEU A 45 31.20 -28.01 4.39
CA LEU A 45 31.45 -26.64 4.90
C LEU A 45 30.47 -25.59 4.35
N ILE A 46 29.88 -25.84 3.17
CA ILE A 46 28.82 -25.01 2.59
C ILE A 46 27.43 -25.35 3.16
N SER A 47 27.13 -26.63 3.42
CA SER A 47 25.79 -27.06 3.87
C SER A 47 25.60 -27.10 5.39
N PHE A 48 26.66 -27.23 6.19
CA PHE A 48 26.59 -27.32 7.66
C PHE A 48 27.17 -26.11 8.43
N ARG A 49 27.45 -24.99 7.76
CA ARG A 49 27.72 -23.71 8.44
C ARG A 49 26.46 -22.87 8.60
N HIS A 50 25.87 -22.93 9.80
CA HIS A 50 25.14 -21.78 10.32
C HIS A 50 26.06 -20.53 10.30
N HIS A 51 25.49 -19.39 9.93
CA HIS A 51 26.09 -18.05 9.83
C HIS A 51 27.01 -17.79 8.61
N ASN A 52 26.41 -17.09 7.65
CA ASN A 52 26.97 -16.55 6.41
C ASN A 52 28.24 -15.69 6.62
N LEU A 53 29.43 -16.23 6.34
CA LEU A 53 30.66 -15.44 6.37
C LEU A 53 30.73 -14.40 5.22
N LEU A 54 30.13 -14.71 4.06
CA LEU A 54 30.08 -13.81 2.89
C LEU A 54 29.16 -12.60 3.08
N GLY A 55 28.11 -12.70 3.91
CA GLY A 55 27.21 -11.58 4.19
C GLY A 55 27.91 -10.44 4.93
N TYR A 56 28.89 -10.77 5.77
CA TYR A 56 29.63 -9.83 6.61
C TYR A 56 30.58 -8.91 5.82
N ILE A 57 31.01 -9.33 4.62
CA ILE A 57 31.91 -8.56 3.74
C ILE A 57 31.14 -7.70 2.74
N LEU A 58 29.89 -8.06 2.41
CA LEU A 58 29.05 -7.39 1.42
C LEU A 58 28.00 -6.44 2.03
N GLY A 59 28.05 -6.17 3.34
CA GLY A 59 27.17 -5.19 4.00
C GLY A 59 25.68 -5.57 4.02
N ILE A 60 25.34 -6.82 3.70
CA ILE A 60 23.96 -7.30 3.73
C ILE A 60 23.55 -7.46 5.20
N GLN A 61 22.79 -6.50 5.72
CA GLN A 61 22.22 -6.59 7.05
C GLN A 61 21.40 -7.90 7.18
N PRO A 62 21.56 -8.67 8.26
CA PRO A 62 20.66 -9.78 8.52
C PRO A 62 19.25 -9.21 8.67
N ALA A 63 18.27 -9.81 7.98
CA ALA A 63 16.87 -9.44 8.15
C ALA A 63 16.48 -9.71 9.59
N THR A 64 16.39 -8.66 10.41
CA THR A 64 15.93 -8.76 11.79
C THR A 64 14.48 -9.21 11.74
N ALA A 65 14.21 -10.42 12.23
CA ALA A 65 12.85 -10.86 12.45
C ALA A 65 12.18 -9.89 13.43
N SER A 66 11.23 -9.09 12.93
CA SER A 66 10.39 -8.27 13.79
C SER A 66 9.72 -9.19 14.82
N PRO A 67 9.68 -8.80 16.11
CA PRO A 67 9.04 -9.64 17.12
C PRO A 67 7.59 -9.90 16.74
N THR A 68 7.19 -11.17 16.72
CA THR A 68 5.86 -11.61 16.30
C THR A 68 4.78 -10.85 17.08
N PRO A 69 3.91 -10.06 16.44
CA PRO A 69 2.90 -9.31 17.17
C PRO A 69 1.86 -10.26 17.75
N THR A 70 1.90 -10.51 19.05
CA THR A 70 0.90 -11.29 19.80
C THR A 70 -0.36 -10.49 20.14
N VAL A 71 -0.54 -9.33 19.50
CA VAL A 71 -1.66 -8.42 19.65
C VAL A 71 -2.17 -8.05 18.25
N ASN A 72 -3.49 -8.07 18.05
CA ASN A 72 -4.09 -7.58 16.80
C ASN A 72 -3.68 -6.12 16.58
N THR A 73 -3.18 -5.81 15.38
CA THR A 73 -2.54 -4.52 15.07
C THR A 73 -3.53 -3.39 14.84
N ILE A 74 -4.83 -3.68 14.82
CA ILE A 74 -5.92 -2.71 14.66
C ILE A 74 -7.02 -2.95 15.72
N PRO A 75 -7.68 -1.88 16.24
CA PRO A 75 -8.85 -2.03 17.09
C PRO A 75 -9.93 -2.89 16.44
N SER A 76 -10.55 -3.78 17.23
CA SER A 76 -11.41 -4.84 16.71
C SER A 76 -12.59 -5.18 17.60
N LYS A 77 -13.67 -5.62 16.97
CA LYS A 77 -14.87 -6.21 17.58
C LYS A 77 -15.19 -7.54 16.91
N TYR A 78 -16.21 -8.25 17.37
CA TYR A 78 -16.50 -9.60 16.90
C TYR A 78 -17.87 -9.71 16.22
N ILE A 79 -17.93 -10.42 15.09
CA ILE A 79 -19.16 -10.82 14.39
C ILE A 79 -19.07 -12.33 14.15
N ASN A 80 -20.06 -13.10 14.64
CA ASN A 80 -20.06 -14.56 14.58
C ASN A 80 -18.72 -15.17 15.06
N ASN A 81 -18.20 -14.62 16.16
CA ASN A 81 -16.89 -14.88 16.78
C ASN A 81 -15.65 -14.53 15.93
N ALA A 82 -15.78 -14.15 14.65
CA ALA A 82 -14.66 -13.64 13.85
C ALA A 82 -14.32 -12.19 14.22
N PRO A 83 -13.03 -11.81 14.32
CA PRO A 83 -12.65 -10.42 14.48
C PRO A 83 -12.94 -9.63 13.21
N VAL A 84 -13.53 -8.46 13.37
CA VAL A 84 -13.73 -7.43 12.35
C VAL A 84 -13.26 -6.07 12.91
N PRO A 85 -12.89 -5.10 12.08
CA PRO A 85 -12.32 -3.86 12.59
C PRO A 85 -13.37 -3.05 13.35
N ASP A 86 -12.95 -2.40 14.43
CA ASP A 86 -13.80 -1.42 15.08
C ASP A 86 -13.65 -0.05 14.44
N TRP A 87 -14.48 0.22 13.44
CA TRP A 87 -14.52 1.49 12.73
C TRP A 87 -14.80 2.73 13.61
N GLN A 88 -15.27 2.55 14.85
CA GLN A 88 -15.40 3.65 15.82
C GLN A 88 -14.06 4.07 16.44
N SER A 89 -13.05 3.20 16.40
CA SER A 89 -11.72 3.40 16.98
C SER A 89 -10.61 3.56 15.91
N ILE A 90 -10.97 3.66 14.63
CA ILE A 90 -10.04 3.68 13.49
C ILE A 90 -10.22 5.00 12.71
N THR A 91 -9.11 5.69 12.44
CA THR A 91 -9.05 6.82 11.48
C THR A 91 -7.98 6.52 10.42
N PHE A 92 -7.76 7.43 9.46
CA PHE A 92 -6.65 7.30 8.51
C PHE A 92 -5.27 7.23 9.21
N LYS A 93 -5.12 7.82 10.41
CA LYS A 93 -3.88 7.74 11.21
C LYS A 93 -3.58 6.36 11.78
N SER A 94 -4.56 5.47 11.82
CA SER A 94 -4.36 4.07 12.24
C SER A 94 -3.50 3.28 11.25
N PHE A 95 -3.24 3.82 10.05
CA PHE A 95 -2.49 3.18 8.99
C PHE A 95 -1.16 3.94 8.78
N VAL A 96 -0.07 3.37 9.31
CA VAL A 96 1.28 3.94 9.26
C VAL A 96 2.16 3.09 8.34
N PHE A 97 2.88 3.72 7.42
CA PHE A 97 3.74 3.02 6.46
C PHE A 97 4.97 2.44 7.18
N SER A 98 5.25 1.16 6.95
CA SER A 98 6.41 0.45 7.52
C SER A 98 7.71 0.65 6.73
N SER A 99 7.60 1.06 5.46
CA SER A 99 8.71 1.30 4.54
C SER A 99 8.43 2.54 3.66
N PRO A 100 9.47 3.27 3.21
CA PRO A 100 9.30 4.32 2.21
C PRO A 100 8.85 3.75 0.86
N GLY A 101 8.31 4.61 -0.01
CA GLY A 101 7.94 4.25 -1.37
C GLY A 101 7.48 5.46 -2.18
N SER A 102 7.30 5.23 -3.49
CA SER A 102 6.79 6.24 -4.41
C SER A 102 6.13 5.61 -5.63
N VAL A 103 5.33 6.41 -6.32
CA VAL A 103 4.77 6.10 -7.63
C VAL A 103 4.67 7.38 -8.46
N GLU A 104 5.14 7.30 -9.71
CA GLU A 104 4.91 8.35 -10.71
C GLU A 104 3.46 8.27 -11.18
N LEU A 105 2.77 9.41 -11.20
CA LEU A 105 1.40 9.53 -11.66
C LEU A 105 1.38 10.02 -13.12
N PRO A 106 0.33 9.71 -13.91
CA PRO A 106 0.23 10.17 -15.29
C PRO A 106 0.38 11.68 -15.39
N ASN A 107 1.28 12.16 -16.26
CA ASN A 107 1.55 13.58 -16.41
C ASN A 107 0.35 14.30 -17.05
N VAL A 108 -0.38 15.05 -16.23
CA VAL A 108 -1.55 15.85 -16.61
C VAL A 108 -1.53 17.12 -15.76
N GLU A 109 -1.79 18.27 -16.37
CA GLU A 109 -1.69 19.57 -15.69
C GLU A 109 -3.07 20.03 -15.18
N PHE A 110 -3.24 20.12 -13.86
CA PHE A 110 -4.35 20.80 -13.20
C PHE A 110 -3.98 21.16 -11.73
N PRO A 111 -4.53 22.23 -11.13
CA PRO A 111 -4.06 22.79 -9.86
C PRO A 111 -4.01 21.80 -8.69
N GLY A 112 -2.89 21.80 -7.96
CA GLY A 112 -2.67 20.96 -6.78
C GLY A 112 -2.30 19.49 -7.05
N TYR A 113 -2.36 19.03 -8.29
CA TYR A 113 -1.98 17.66 -8.67
C TYR A 113 -0.47 17.42 -8.55
N LYS A 114 -0.09 16.16 -8.33
CA LYS A 114 1.29 15.74 -8.12
C LYS A 114 1.69 14.77 -9.23
N SER A 115 2.81 15.03 -9.91
CA SER A 115 3.41 14.08 -10.85
C SER A 115 4.02 12.85 -10.17
N ILE A 116 4.30 12.93 -8.87
CA ILE A 116 4.79 11.83 -8.04
C ILE A 116 4.05 11.85 -6.71
N ARG A 117 3.52 10.69 -6.27
CA ARG A 117 3.08 10.51 -4.88
C ARG A 117 4.08 9.60 -4.16
N SER A 118 4.61 10.08 -3.03
CA SER A 118 5.65 9.39 -2.26
C SER A 118 5.33 9.41 -0.76
N TRP A 119 5.95 8.48 -0.03
CA TRP A 119 5.76 8.30 1.40
C TRP A 119 7.03 7.78 2.08
N GLN A 120 7.14 8.01 3.38
CA GLN A 120 8.24 7.56 4.22
C GLN A 120 7.77 6.56 5.29
N ALA A 121 8.69 5.74 5.81
CA ALA A 121 8.40 4.90 6.97
C ALA A 121 8.05 5.79 8.18
N GLY A 122 7.02 5.41 8.94
CA GLY A 122 6.48 6.20 10.06
C GLY A 122 5.47 7.28 9.65
N GLN A 123 5.29 7.56 8.36
CA GLN A 123 4.26 8.49 7.87
C GLN A 123 2.87 7.84 7.91
N SER A 124 1.82 8.63 8.14
CA SER A 124 0.44 8.17 8.22
C SER A 124 -0.32 8.32 6.89
N LEU A 125 -1.35 7.48 6.67
CA LEU A 125 -2.06 7.37 5.40
C LEU A 125 -2.76 8.69 4.99
N ASP A 126 -3.25 9.51 5.93
CA ASP A 126 -3.85 10.81 5.61
C ASP A 126 -2.85 11.86 5.10
N GLU A 127 -1.55 11.68 5.33
CA GLU A 127 -0.52 12.58 4.82
C GLU A 127 -0.14 12.28 3.37
N VAL A 128 -0.49 11.08 2.89
CA VAL A 128 -0.10 10.55 1.57
C VAL A 128 -1.30 10.53 0.63
N MET A 129 -2.44 10.03 1.10
CA MET A 129 -3.67 9.92 0.32
C MET A 129 -4.42 11.25 0.24
N GLU A 130 -5.15 11.40 -0.86
CA GLU A 130 -5.92 12.59 -1.22
C GLU A 130 -7.41 12.26 -1.30
N LEU A 131 -8.27 13.26 -1.16
CA LEU A 131 -9.72 13.07 -1.13
C LEU A 131 -10.25 12.30 -2.36
N GLY A 132 -9.66 12.54 -3.54
CA GLY A 132 -10.05 11.88 -4.80
C GLY A 132 -9.82 10.37 -4.83
N ASP A 133 -8.94 9.84 -3.98
CA ASP A 133 -8.69 8.40 -3.89
C ASP A 133 -9.92 7.63 -3.36
N PHE A 134 -10.78 8.33 -2.63
CA PHE A 134 -11.96 7.80 -1.94
C PHE A 134 -13.30 8.32 -2.49
N GLU A 135 -13.27 9.05 -3.61
CA GLU A 135 -14.44 9.58 -4.31
C GLU A 135 -15.39 8.43 -4.72
N ASN A 136 -16.68 8.56 -4.41
CA ASN A 136 -17.69 7.50 -4.59
C ASN A 136 -17.40 6.18 -3.81
N VAL A 137 -16.44 6.18 -2.87
CA VAL A 137 -16.07 4.99 -2.07
C VAL A 137 -16.35 5.21 -0.59
N PHE A 138 -15.78 6.25 0.03
CA PHE A 138 -16.14 6.68 1.39
C PHE A 138 -17.00 7.94 1.41
N ASN A 139 -17.20 8.56 0.24
CA ASN A 139 -18.06 9.73 0.04
C ASN A 139 -17.67 10.96 0.89
N LEU A 140 -16.38 11.06 1.25
CA LEU A 140 -15.80 12.12 2.09
C LEU A 140 -16.06 13.53 1.54
N GLU A 141 -16.16 13.64 0.22
CA GLU A 141 -16.41 14.89 -0.51
C GLU A 141 -17.79 15.51 -0.24
N ASN A 142 -18.70 14.77 0.41
CA ASN A 142 -20.00 15.25 0.86
C ASN A 142 -19.97 15.91 2.24
N PHE A 143 -18.87 15.80 3.00
CA PHE A 143 -18.70 16.56 4.24
C PHE A 143 -18.54 18.05 3.97
N SER A 144 -18.96 18.87 4.94
CA SER A 144 -18.48 20.24 5.13
C SER A 144 -17.46 20.29 6.27
N LEU A 145 -16.69 21.38 6.38
CA LEU A 145 -15.75 21.56 7.50
C LEU A 145 -16.49 21.62 8.84
N GLN A 146 -17.70 22.18 8.89
CA GLN A 146 -18.55 22.20 10.09
C GLN A 146 -18.90 20.79 10.55
N THR A 147 -19.31 19.90 9.64
CA THR A 147 -19.60 18.49 9.96
C THR A 147 -18.34 17.76 10.43
N ILE A 148 -17.20 18.01 9.78
CA ILE A 148 -15.91 17.43 10.20
C ILE A 148 -15.52 17.90 11.61
N GLY A 149 -15.66 19.19 11.91
CA GLY A 149 -15.42 19.75 13.24
C GLY A 149 -16.31 19.14 14.32
N GLN A 150 -17.59 18.93 14.03
CA GLN A 150 -18.53 18.24 14.91
C GLN A 150 -18.14 16.78 15.17
N LEU A 151 -17.72 16.04 14.12
CA LEU A 151 -17.37 14.62 14.21
C LEU A 151 -15.97 14.34 14.80
N SER A 152 -15.06 15.32 14.74
CA SER A 152 -13.70 15.23 15.30
C SER A 152 -13.52 15.96 16.63
N GLY A 153 -14.50 16.77 17.04
CA GLY A 153 -14.43 17.60 18.25
C GLY A 153 -13.57 18.86 18.11
N ILE A 154 -13.08 19.22 16.91
CA ILE A 154 -12.26 20.42 16.72
C ILE A 154 -13.11 21.70 16.61
N SER A 155 -12.59 22.81 17.15
CA SER A 155 -13.18 24.14 16.98
C SER A 155 -12.55 24.88 15.80
N LEU A 156 -13.39 25.27 14.83
CA LEU A 156 -12.95 26.03 13.64
C LEU A 156 -12.68 27.53 13.91
N VAL A 157 -13.01 28.04 15.10
CA VAL A 157 -12.98 29.49 15.45
C VAL A 157 -11.59 30.13 15.31
N ASN A 158 -10.54 29.31 15.41
CA ASN A 158 -9.13 29.72 15.30
C ASN A 158 -8.41 29.10 14.09
N THR A 159 -9.11 28.33 13.25
CA THR A 159 -8.56 27.79 12.00
C THR A 159 -8.34 28.94 11.00
N LYS A 160 -7.22 28.89 10.26
CA LYS A 160 -6.86 29.86 9.22
C LYS A 160 -7.25 29.35 7.83
N LEU A 161 -7.35 30.23 6.84
CA LEU A 161 -7.50 29.79 5.44
C LEU A 161 -6.30 28.97 4.97
N SER A 162 -5.09 29.25 5.48
CA SER A 162 -3.87 28.47 5.21
C SER A 162 -3.99 26.97 5.50
N ASP A 163 -4.87 26.59 6.43
CA ASP A 163 -4.97 25.25 7.01
C ASP A 163 -5.90 24.33 6.21
N PHE A 164 -6.79 24.92 5.42
CA PHE A 164 -7.70 24.24 4.48
C PHE A 164 -7.11 24.33 3.07
N GLN A 165 -6.22 23.40 2.71
CA GLN A 165 -5.37 23.55 1.52
C GLN A 165 -6.17 23.73 0.22
N THR A 166 -7.37 23.15 0.10
CA THR A 166 -8.24 23.29 -1.08
C THR A 166 -8.54 24.75 -1.43
N ILE A 167 -8.62 25.65 -0.42
CA ILE A 167 -8.94 27.06 -0.65
C ILE A 167 -7.87 27.80 -1.46
N LYS A 168 -6.64 27.28 -1.47
CA LYS A 168 -5.50 27.89 -2.16
C LYS A 168 -5.68 27.90 -3.68
N TRP A 169 -6.41 26.94 -4.23
CA TRP A 169 -6.58 26.75 -5.67
C TRP A 169 -7.91 27.27 -6.22
N GLN A 170 -8.69 27.99 -5.41
CA GLN A 170 -9.96 28.55 -5.86
C GLN A 170 -9.72 29.94 -6.44
N THR A 171 -10.28 30.22 -7.61
CA THR A 171 -10.40 31.61 -8.08
C THR A 171 -11.70 32.25 -7.56
N VAL A 172 -11.84 33.58 -7.64
CA VAL A 172 -13.01 34.29 -7.09
C VAL A 172 -14.35 33.82 -7.72
N PRO A 173 -14.45 33.59 -9.05
CA PRO A 173 -15.63 32.94 -9.66
C PRO A 173 -15.90 31.50 -9.20
N GLU A 174 -14.87 30.74 -8.84
CA GLU A 174 -15.05 29.37 -8.32
C GLU A 174 -15.59 29.39 -6.89
N LEU A 175 -15.16 30.35 -6.06
CA LEU A 175 -15.74 30.58 -4.74
C LEU A 175 -17.21 30.98 -4.80
N THR A 176 -17.60 31.87 -5.73
CA THR A 176 -19.01 32.25 -5.87
C THR A 176 -19.86 31.10 -6.45
N LYS A 177 -19.28 30.22 -7.27
CA LYS A 177 -19.94 28.97 -7.69
C LYS A 177 -20.10 27.97 -6.54
N ALA A 178 -19.08 27.81 -5.69
CA ALA A 178 -19.11 26.91 -4.54
C ALA A 178 -19.99 27.46 -3.39
N ILE A 179 -20.09 28.78 -3.28
CA ILE A 179 -20.81 29.51 -2.22
C ILE A 179 -21.66 30.63 -2.86
N PRO A 180 -22.84 30.31 -3.44
CA PRO A 180 -23.65 31.25 -4.24
C PRO A 180 -24.04 32.56 -3.56
N THR A 181 -24.08 32.62 -2.23
CA THR A 181 -24.37 33.86 -1.49
C THR A 181 -23.28 34.92 -1.65
N LEU A 182 -22.02 34.52 -1.89
CA LEU A 182 -20.90 35.45 -2.04
C LEU A 182 -21.07 36.42 -3.23
N VAL A 183 -21.87 36.06 -4.26
CA VAL A 183 -22.16 36.95 -5.41
C VAL A 183 -22.69 38.31 -4.94
N ASN A 184 -23.49 38.32 -3.88
CA ASN A 184 -24.16 39.53 -3.36
C ASN A 184 -23.41 40.17 -2.18
N GLU A 185 -22.30 39.59 -1.72
CA GLU A 185 -21.49 40.17 -0.65
C GLU A 185 -20.65 41.32 -1.21
N TYR A 186 -20.56 42.41 -0.46
CA TYR A 186 -19.64 43.50 -0.77
C TYR A 186 -18.19 43.04 -0.58
N VAL A 187 -17.30 43.42 -1.50
CA VAL A 187 -15.91 42.96 -1.47
C VAL A 187 -15.21 43.38 -0.17
N GLU A 188 -15.54 44.55 0.38
CA GLU A 188 -15.02 45.04 1.66
C GLU A 188 -15.40 44.20 2.89
N ASN A 189 -16.46 43.38 2.82
CA ASN A 189 -16.82 42.43 3.88
C ASN A 189 -15.96 41.16 3.85
N VAL A 190 -15.33 40.83 2.72
CA VAL A 190 -14.63 39.56 2.48
C VAL A 190 -13.14 39.84 2.23
N LEU A 191 -12.43 40.21 3.32
CA LEU A 191 -11.04 40.67 3.30
C LEU A 191 -10.06 39.84 2.42
N PRO A 192 -10.09 38.50 2.39
CA PRO A 192 -9.19 37.73 1.51
C PRO A 192 -9.43 38.04 0.02
N ILE A 193 -10.70 38.22 -0.37
CA ILE A 193 -11.06 38.58 -1.75
C ILE A 193 -10.70 40.06 -2.00
N GLN A 194 -10.96 40.95 -1.03
CA GLN A 194 -10.57 42.37 -1.11
C GLN A 194 -9.07 42.55 -1.35
N ASP A 195 -8.22 41.86 -0.59
CA ASP A 195 -6.76 42.01 -0.68
C ASP A 195 -6.17 41.35 -1.92
N LEU A 196 -6.77 40.24 -2.39
CA LEU A 196 -6.44 39.66 -3.70
C LEU A 196 -6.73 40.66 -4.83
N ILE A 197 -7.90 41.31 -4.82
CA ILE A 197 -8.26 42.32 -5.83
C ILE A 197 -7.35 43.56 -5.73
N LYS A 198 -7.03 44.05 -4.53
CA LYS A 198 -6.06 45.15 -4.33
C LYS A 198 -4.69 44.81 -4.90
N LYS A 199 -4.19 43.57 -4.71
CA LYS A 199 -2.91 43.08 -5.26
C LYS A 199 -2.90 43.18 -6.78
N ILE A 200 -4.01 42.80 -7.43
CA ILE A 200 -4.16 42.82 -8.89
C ILE A 200 -4.30 44.26 -9.43
N LEU A 201 -5.07 45.11 -8.77
CA LEU A 201 -5.39 46.47 -9.23
C LEU A 201 -4.37 47.54 -8.84
N GLY A 202 -3.38 47.23 -8.00
CA GLY A 202 -2.42 48.23 -7.52
C GLY A 202 -3.04 49.29 -6.60
N GLY A 203 -4.16 48.99 -5.93
CA GLY A 203 -4.79 49.88 -4.96
C GLY A 203 -5.96 50.74 -5.46
N THR A 204 -6.57 50.43 -6.62
CA THR A 204 -7.84 51.04 -7.04
C THR A 204 -8.93 50.91 -5.96
N ASN A 205 -9.76 51.94 -5.80
CA ASN A 205 -10.91 51.91 -4.90
C ASN A 205 -12.02 51.00 -5.47
N ILE A 206 -12.41 49.99 -4.69
CA ILE A 206 -13.44 48.98 -5.01
C ILE A 206 -14.59 48.97 -3.98
N ASN A 207 -14.67 50.00 -3.13
CA ASN A 207 -15.66 50.08 -2.06
C ASN A 207 -17.09 50.17 -2.62
N GLY A 208 -18.04 49.56 -1.94
CA GLY A 208 -19.46 49.52 -2.33
C GLY A 208 -19.78 48.63 -3.53
N GLN A 209 -18.81 47.94 -4.13
CA GLN A 209 -19.06 46.92 -5.17
C GLN A 209 -19.23 45.53 -4.55
N THR A 210 -20.13 44.75 -5.13
CA THR A 210 -20.29 43.32 -4.83
C THR A 210 -19.23 42.48 -5.53
N ILE A 211 -18.96 41.28 -5.01
CA ILE A 211 -18.08 40.31 -5.67
C ILE A 211 -18.64 39.93 -7.06
N GLY A 212 -19.97 39.88 -7.23
CA GLY A 212 -20.63 39.61 -8.50
C GLY A 212 -20.35 40.65 -9.58
N GLU A 213 -20.43 41.95 -9.25
CA GLU A 213 -20.09 43.05 -10.17
C GLU A 213 -18.60 42.98 -10.57
N ILE A 214 -17.72 42.81 -9.57
CA ILE A 214 -16.27 42.70 -9.78
C ILE A 214 -15.86 41.53 -10.68
N ILE A 215 -16.55 40.38 -10.63
CA ILE A 215 -16.30 39.23 -11.54
C ILE A 215 -16.63 39.56 -13.00
N ASN A 216 -17.61 40.43 -13.23
CA ASN A 216 -18.02 40.87 -14.56
C ASN A 216 -17.07 41.95 -15.09
N ASP A 217 -16.78 42.97 -14.26
CA ASP A 217 -16.03 44.17 -14.65
C ASP A 217 -14.51 43.91 -14.75
N LEU A 218 -13.97 42.92 -14.04
CA LEU A 218 -12.54 42.58 -14.03
C LEU A 218 -12.27 41.15 -14.51
N PRO A 219 -12.33 40.86 -15.83
CA PRO A 219 -12.07 39.53 -16.39
C PRO A 219 -10.76 38.88 -15.92
N GLN A 220 -9.74 39.69 -15.63
CA GLN A 220 -8.43 39.27 -15.14
C GLN A 220 -8.43 38.51 -13.80
N ILE A 221 -9.49 38.59 -12.97
CA ILE A 221 -9.54 37.85 -11.69
C ILE A 221 -9.98 36.39 -11.84
N LYS A 222 -10.37 35.97 -13.05
CA LYS A 222 -10.98 34.66 -13.32
C LYS A 222 -9.99 33.50 -13.17
N ASP A 223 -8.72 33.76 -13.48
CA ASP A 223 -7.65 32.77 -13.53
C ASP A 223 -6.66 32.90 -12.35
N ILE A 224 -6.97 33.75 -11.36
CA ILE A 224 -6.08 34.07 -10.23
C ILE A 224 -6.58 33.37 -8.97
N GLU A 225 -5.79 32.42 -8.48
CA GLU A 225 -6.09 31.63 -7.28
C GLU A 225 -5.89 32.42 -5.98
N LEU A 226 -6.67 32.12 -4.94
CA LEU A 226 -6.50 32.72 -3.60
C LEU A 226 -5.13 32.41 -2.96
N GLY A 227 -4.39 31.41 -3.44
CA GLY A 227 -3.01 31.11 -3.02
C GLY A 227 -2.00 32.23 -3.31
N GLU A 228 -2.36 33.22 -4.13
CA GLU A 228 -1.53 34.39 -4.43
C GLU A 228 -1.40 35.40 -3.27
N ILE A 229 -2.15 35.24 -2.18
CA ILE A 229 -2.02 36.03 -0.95
C ILE A 229 -1.66 35.15 0.25
N ASP A 230 -1.12 35.75 1.32
CA ASP A 230 -0.84 35.00 2.56
C ASP A 230 -2.13 34.66 3.31
N LEU A 231 -2.72 33.53 2.92
CA LEU A 231 -3.90 32.93 3.54
C LEU A 231 -3.72 32.58 5.03
N SER A 232 -2.51 32.71 5.60
CA SER A 232 -2.29 32.55 7.04
C SER A 232 -2.63 33.81 7.85
N GLN A 233 -2.86 34.97 7.22
CA GLN A 233 -3.33 36.19 7.90
C GLN A 233 -4.83 36.15 8.24
N TYR A 234 -5.61 35.32 7.54
CA TYR A 234 -7.07 35.32 7.60
C TYR A 234 -7.60 34.08 8.35
N LYS A 235 -8.70 34.26 9.08
CA LYS A 235 -9.45 33.15 9.68
C LYS A 235 -10.23 32.41 8.60
N LEU A 236 -10.54 31.14 8.83
CA LEU A 236 -11.45 30.36 7.98
C LEU A 236 -12.77 31.14 7.76
N THR A 237 -13.37 31.65 8.84
CA THR A 237 -14.62 32.43 8.81
C THR A 237 -14.50 33.82 8.18
N SER A 238 -13.35 34.21 7.61
CA SER A 238 -13.21 35.44 6.81
C SER A 238 -13.78 35.30 5.40
N ILE A 239 -14.23 34.10 5.00
CA ILE A 239 -15.07 33.87 3.81
C ILE A 239 -16.43 33.34 4.30
N PRO A 240 -17.53 34.11 4.21
CA PRO A 240 -18.84 33.68 4.70
C PRO A 240 -19.31 32.35 4.09
N GLY A 241 -19.70 31.41 4.96
CA GLY A 241 -20.32 30.13 4.56
C GLY A 241 -19.36 29.01 4.16
N ILE A 242 -18.05 29.27 4.04
CA ILE A 242 -17.02 28.28 3.68
C ILE A 242 -17.05 27.03 4.57
N GLU A 243 -17.40 27.18 5.85
CA GLU A 243 -17.46 26.08 6.81
C GLU A 243 -18.66 25.16 6.58
N LYS A 244 -19.71 25.66 5.91
CA LYS A 244 -20.97 24.92 5.63
C LYS A 244 -20.95 24.25 4.25
N THR A 245 -20.17 24.77 3.32
CA THR A 245 -20.05 24.25 1.95
C THR A 245 -19.42 22.86 1.95
N ALA A 246 -20.01 21.95 1.17
CA ALA A 246 -19.49 20.59 1.01
C ALA A 246 -18.21 20.59 0.17
N LEU A 247 -17.22 19.77 0.55
CA LEU A 247 -15.88 19.74 -0.05
C LEU A 247 -15.92 19.60 -1.58
N LYS A 248 -16.86 18.80 -2.12
CA LYS A 248 -17.04 18.58 -3.57
C LYS A 248 -17.41 19.81 -4.41
N GLN A 249 -17.81 20.91 -3.77
CA GLN A 249 -18.21 22.15 -4.48
C GLN A 249 -17.01 23.02 -4.85
N PHE A 250 -15.89 22.87 -4.14
CA PHE A 250 -14.64 23.57 -4.44
C PHE A 250 -13.91 22.92 -5.61
N SER A 251 -13.34 23.71 -6.52
CA SER A 251 -12.52 23.18 -7.62
C SER A 251 -11.30 22.42 -7.11
N ASN A 252 -10.88 21.39 -7.86
CA ASN A 252 -9.69 20.57 -7.57
C ASN A 252 -9.66 19.90 -6.18
N TRP A 253 -10.79 19.81 -5.46
CA TRP A 253 -10.88 19.21 -4.13
C TRP A 253 -10.22 17.82 -4.04
N GLN A 254 -10.33 17.01 -5.10
CA GLN A 254 -9.72 15.69 -5.19
C GLN A 254 -8.21 15.66 -4.87
N ASN A 255 -7.48 16.74 -5.14
CA ASN A 255 -6.02 16.83 -4.96
C ASN A 255 -5.59 17.13 -3.51
N THR A 256 -6.55 17.35 -2.61
CA THR A 256 -6.22 17.72 -1.22
C THR A 256 -5.87 16.48 -0.41
N SER A 257 -4.65 16.43 0.14
CA SER A 257 -4.27 15.37 1.08
C SER A 257 -5.17 15.43 2.32
N ILE A 258 -5.58 14.27 2.84
CA ILE A 258 -6.60 14.17 3.90
C ILE A 258 -6.17 14.92 5.17
N SER A 259 -4.88 14.94 5.49
CA SER A 259 -4.30 15.68 6.61
C SER A 259 -4.31 17.22 6.45
N LYS A 260 -4.71 17.71 5.28
CA LYS A 260 -4.81 19.13 4.90
C LYS A 260 -6.26 19.62 4.75
N ILE A 261 -7.20 18.82 5.26
CA ILE A 261 -8.58 19.20 5.57
C ILE A 261 -8.68 19.29 7.11
N PRO A 262 -8.99 20.47 7.69
CA PRO A 262 -9.07 20.65 9.14
C PRO A 262 -9.96 19.60 9.83
N GLY A 263 -9.36 18.76 10.68
CA GLY A 263 -10.05 17.75 11.49
C GLY A 263 -10.35 16.41 10.80
N LEU A 264 -10.24 16.28 9.47
CA LEU A 264 -10.72 15.08 8.77
C LEU A 264 -9.98 13.80 9.16
N ASN A 265 -8.68 13.90 9.43
CA ASN A 265 -7.86 12.77 9.91
C ASN A 265 -8.14 12.33 11.36
N GLN A 266 -9.02 13.03 12.07
CA GLN A 266 -9.55 12.66 13.38
C GLN A 266 -10.97 12.07 13.28
N VAL A 267 -11.64 12.17 12.12
CA VAL A 267 -12.94 11.53 11.89
C VAL A 267 -12.72 10.02 11.76
N THR A 268 -13.48 9.26 12.54
CA THR A 268 -13.42 7.80 12.57
C THR A 268 -14.16 7.18 11.38
N PHE A 269 -13.71 6.02 10.91
CA PHE A 269 -14.23 5.37 9.70
C PHE A 269 -15.73 5.07 9.81
N ALA A 270 -16.26 4.82 11.01
CA ALA A 270 -17.68 4.63 11.28
C ALA A 270 -18.54 5.88 11.00
N ASN A 271 -17.95 7.07 10.99
CA ASN A 271 -18.64 8.34 10.82
C ASN A 271 -18.55 8.90 9.37
N PHE A 272 -17.94 8.16 8.42
CA PHE A 272 -17.87 8.59 7.02
C PHE A 272 -19.26 8.51 6.33
N PRO A 273 -19.55 9.37 5.33
CA PRO A 273 -20.87 9.38 4.67
C PRO A 273 -21.19 8.08 3.92
N ASN A 274 -20.17 7.30 3.55
CA ASN A 274 -20.28 5.87 3.26
C ASN A 274 -19.22 5.09 4.04
N ALA A 275 -19.50 4.81 5.32
CA ALA A 275 -18.62 4.04 6.19
C ALA A 275 -18.35 2.62 5.63
N PRO A 276 -17.12 2.06 5.80
CA PRO A 276 -16.87 0.65 5.50
C PRO A 276 -17.72 -0.23 6.42
N VAL A 277 -18.54 -1.10 5.83
CA VAL A 277 -19.38 -2.06 6.56
C VAL A 277 -19.03 -3.49 6.18
N PRO A 278 -19.11 -4.46 7.12
CA PRO A 278 -18.99 -5.88 6.80
C PRO A 278 -19.97 -6.25 5.69
N GLN A 279 -19.44 -6.72 4.56
CA GLN A 279 -20.24 -7.14 3.42
C GLN A 279 -20.85 -8.51 3.76
N GLY A 280 -22.06 -8.51 4.31
CA GLY A 280 -22.78 -9.73 4.70
C GLY A 280 -22.18 -10.46 5.90
N SER A 281 -22.27 -11.79 5.91
CA SER A 281 -22.23 -12.59 7.16
C SER A 281 -21.34 -13.83 7.15
N ILE A 282 -20.67 -14.16 6.04
CA ILE A 282 -19.94 -15.44 5.95
C ILE A 282 -18.66 -15.43 6.80
N VAL A 283 -18.58 -16.40 7.70
CA VAL A 283 -17.40 -16.71 8.50
C VAL A 283 -16.94 -18.13 8.20
N GLY A 284 -15.68 -18.28 7.81
CA GLY A 284 -14.97 -19.55 7.81
C GLY A 284 -14.08 -19.67 9.05
N LYS A 285 -13.22 -20.69 9.09
CA LYS A 285 -12.11 -20.81 10.02
C LYS A 285 -10.81 -21.03 9.25
N LEU A 286 -9.68 -20.55 9.79
CA LEU A 286 -8.36 -21.00 9.33
C LEU A 286 -8.25 -22.50 9.64
N ASP A 287 -8.08 -23.34 8.63
CA ASP A 287 -7.92 -24.78 8.85
C ASP A 287 -6.44 -25.16 8.89
N LEU A 288 -5.67 -24.80 7.86
CA LEU A 288 -4.21 -25.00 7.80
C LEU A 288 -3.54 -23.77 7.14
N PRO A 289 -2.46 -23.21 7.71
CA PRO A 289 -1.57 -22.27 7.05
C PRO A 289 -0.47 -23.04 6.31
N LEU A 290 -0.32 -22.83 4.99
CA LEU A 290 0.63 -23.56 4.13
C LEU A 290 1.50 -22.59 3.31
N LYS A 291 2.80 -22.87 3.19
CA LYS A 291 3.79 -22.01 2.53
C LYS A 291 3.90 -22.27 1.02
N GLU A 292 4.81 -21.53 0.38
CA GLU A 292 5.07 -21.52 -1.06
C GLU A 292 5.59 -22.85 -1.65
N VAL A 293 5.81 -23.89 -0.84
CA VAL A 293 6.05 -25.25 -1.35
C VAL A 293 4.81 -25.82 -2.07
N GLU A 294 3.61 -25.34 -1.73
CA GLU A 294 2.37 -25.82 -2.32
C GLU A 294 2.17 -25.38 -3.78
N SER A 295 1.42 -26.20 -4.52
CA SER A 295 1.17 -26.03 -5.95
C SER A 295 -0.27 -26.40 -6.34
N ASN A 296 -0.68 -25.99 -7.54
CA ASN A 296 -1.91 -26.40 -8.22
C ASN A 296 -3.22 -26.20 -7.42
N ARG A 297 -3.30 -25.18 -6.55
CA ARG A 297 -4.51 -24.84 -5.79
C ARG A 297 -5.58 -24.21 -6.69
N GLN A 298 -6.66 -24.94 -6.96
CA GLN A 298 -7.74 -24.51 -7.85
C GLN A 298 -8.91 -23.83 -7.13
N ARG A 299 -9.20 -24.18 -5.87
CA ARG A 299 -10.39 -23.69 -5.13
C ARG A 299 -10.13 -22.37 -4.40
N SER A 300 -9.51 -21.44 -5.12
CA SER A 300 -9.17 -20.10 -4.64
C SER A 300 -10.43 -19.26 -4.39
N ILE A 301 -10.45 -18.50 -3.29
CA ILE A 301 -11.43 -17.46 -2.98
C ILE A 301 -10.82 -16.04 -3.01
N SER A 302 -9.67 -15.90 -3.67
CA SER A 302 -8.86 -14.68 -3.75
C SER A 302 -8.62 -14.24 -5.20
N GLY A 303 -8.56 -12.93 -5.40
CA GLY A 303 -8.28 -12.32 -6.70
C GLY A 303 -8.44 -10.80 -6.69
N SER A 304 -9.15 -10.23 -7.68
CA SER A 304 -9.38 -8.78 -7.82
C SER A 304 -10.75 -8.45 -8.42
N ASP A 305 -11.12 -7.16 -8.35
CA ASP A 305 -12.28 -6.61 -9.08
C ASP A 305 -12.13 -6.73 -10.62
N GLN A 306 -10.92 -7.01 -11.15
CA GLN A 306 -10.61 -7.04 -12.58
C GLN A 306 -10.66 -8.45 -13.20
N VAL A 307 -10.19 -9.47 -12.49
CA VAL A 307 -10.17 -10.87 -12.97
C VAL A 307 -11.12 -11.80 -12.23
N GLY A 308 -11.82 -11.28 -11.21
CA GLY A 308 -12.67 -12.06 -10.31
C GLY A 308 -11.90 -12.53 -9.07
N PHE A 309 -12.64 -13.12 -8.12
CA PHE A 309 -12.13 -13.51 -6.79
C PHE A 309 -11.86 -15.02 -6.67
N ASN A 310 -11.53 -15.68 -7.77
CA ASN A 310 -11.37 -17.12 -7.82
C ASN A 310 -10.14 -17.54 -8.65
N ILE A 311 -9.03 -16.79 -8.59
CA ILE A 311 -7.90 -17.09 -9.49
C ILE A 311 -7.06 -18.23 -8.90
N PRO A 312 -6.90 -19.34 -9.64
CA PRO A 312 -6.14 -20.49 -9.17
C PRO A 312 -4.65 -20.16 -9.10
N CYS A 313 -3.90 -20.95 -8.34
CA CYS A 313 -2.46 -20.85 -8.24
C CYS A 313 -1.79 -22.14 -8.72
N THR A 314 -0.86 -22.02 -9.66
CA THR A 314 -0.14 -23.17 -10.24
C THR A 314 1.08 -23.56 -9.41
N ASN A 315 1.83 -22.59 -8.91
CA ASN A 315 3.12 -22.77 -8.22
C ASN A 315 3.37 -21.63 -7.23
N ASN A 316 4.22 -21.87 -6.23
CA ASN A 316 4.56 -20.92 -5.16
C ASN A 316 3.33 -20.51 -4.32
N CYS A 317 2.42 -21.46 -4.09
CA CYS A 317 1.07 -21.19 -3.61
C CYS A 317 0.99 -21.11 -2.09
N ALA A 318 1.68 -20.15 -1.47
CA ALA A 318 1.48 -19.84 -0.06
C ALA A 318 0.03 -19.39 0.19
N HIS A 319 -0.69 -20.05 1.09
CA HIS A 319 -2.13 -19.82 1.33
C HIS A 319 -2.58 -20.30 2.72
N ILE A 320 -3.78 -19.86 3.13
CA ILE A 320 -4.53 -20.57 4.16
C ILE A 320 -5.62 -21.42 3.51
N GLU A 321 -5.75 -22.67 3.94
CA GLU A 321 -6.95 -23.46 3.73
C GLU A 321 -8.01 -23.08 4.75
N LEU A 322 -9.28 -23.13 4.33
CA LEU A 322 -10.42 -22.72 5.14
C LEU A 322 -11.38 -23.88 5.39
N SER A 323 -12.02 -23.87 6.55
CA SER A 323 -13.14 -24.77 6.90
C SER A 323 -14.41 -24.01 7.24
N GLY A 324 -15.58 -24.54 6.87
CA GLY A 324 -16.86 -23.89 7.14
C GLY A 324 -18.05 -24.46 6.36
N ALA A 325 -19.24 -23.93 6.65
CA ALA A 325 -20.46 -24.25 5.92
C ALA A 325 -20.43 -23.70 4.47
N GLY A 326 -21.42 -24.06 3.64
CA GLY A 326 -21.58 -23.45 2.31
C GLY A 326 -20.43 -23.69 1.32
N GLY A 327 -19.74 -24.84 1.43
CA GLY A 327 -18.67 -25.22 0.51
C GLY A 327 -17.28 -24.64 0.81
N ILE A 328 -17.14 -23.84 1.88
CA ILE A 328 -15.88 -23.20 2.30
C ILE A 328 -14.79 -24.22 2.61
N THR A 329 -15.13 -25.40 3.14
CA THR A 329 -14.14 -26.45 3.48
C THR A 329 -13.30 -26.87 2.28
N GLY A 330 -11.98 -26.79 2.44
CA GLY A 330 -11.01 -27.06 1.38
C GLY A 330 -10.98 -26.00 0.27
N THR A 331 -11.43 -24.78 0.56
CA THR A 331 -11.13 -23.59 -0.26
C THR A 331 -9.87 -22.92 0.26
N GLN A 332 -9.16 -22.22 -0.63
CA GLN A 332 -7.90 -21.58 -0.32
C GLN A 332 -8.01 -20.05 -0.44
N TRP A 333 -7.47 -19.31 0.53
CA TRP A 333 -7.18 -17.88 0.38
C TRP A 333 -5.67 -17.73 0.16
N MET A 334 -5.28 -17.47 -1.10
CA MET A 334 -3.89 -17.28 -1.51
C MET A 334 -3.26 -16.05 -0.84
N SER A 335 -1.96 -16.11 -0.53
CA SER A 335 -1.20 -14.96 -0.07
C SER A 335 -0.92 -13.97 -1.20
N GLY A 336 -1.31 -12.71 -0.99
CA GLY A 336 -0.97 -11.59 -1.88
C GLY A 336 0.52 -11.32 -1.99
N LYS A 337 1.31 -11.81 -1.03
CA LYS A 337 2.77 -11.68 -0.99
C LYS A 337 3.45 -12.52 -2.08
N PHE A 338 2.82 -13.62 -2.49
CA PHE A 338 3.35 -14.56 -3.49
C PHE A 338 2.53 -14.58 -4.79
N GLN A 339 1.21 -14.39 -4.74
CA GLN A 339 0.36 -14.30 -5.93
C GLN A 339 -0.10 -12.86 -6.19
N GLN A 340 0.40 -12.29 -7.29
CA GLN A 340 0.00 -10.99 -7.84
C GLN A 340 -0.93 -11.18 -9.04
N VAL A 341 -2.06 -10.47 -9.07
CA VAL A 341 -3.11 -10.56 -10.09
C VAL A 341 -3.29 -9.22 -10.81
N LYS A 342 -3.92 -9.20 -11.98
CA LYS A 342 -4.25 -7.94 -12.66
C LYS A 342 -5.21 -7.10 -11.81
N GLY A 343 -4.96 -5.80 -11.70
CA GLY A 343 -5.77 -4.83 -10.97
C GLY A 343 -5.98 -3.52 -11.72
N GLY A 344 -6.63 -2.56 -11.05
CA GLY A 344 -6.85 -1.20 -11.57
C GLY A 344 -7.73 -1.10 -12.83
N PHE A 345 -7.95 0.12 -13.30
CA PHE A 345 -8.68 0.44 -14.53
C PHE A 345 -8.40 1.89 -14.97
N GLY A 346 -8.66 2.21 -16.24
CA GLY A 346 -8.28 3.50 -16.83
C GLY A 346 -6.77 3.66 -16.97
N ILE A 347 -6.30 4.90 -17.07
CA ILE A 347 -4.87 5.24 -17.24
C ILE A 347 -4.08 4.86 -15.98
N LEU A 348 -4.64 5.12 -14.79
CA LEU A 348 -4.06 4.72 -13.50
C LEU A 348 -3.96 3.18 -13.36
N GLY A 349 -4.75 2.43 -14.13
CA GLY A 349 -4.73 0.96 -14.13
C GLY A 349 -3.41 0.33 -14.54
N ASN A 350 -2.46 1.10 -15.10
CA ASN A 350 -1.11 0.63 -15.43
C ASN A 350 -0.08 0.80 -14.30
N LEU A 351 -0.41 1.55 -13.23
CA LEU A 351 0.48 1.72 -12.09
C LEU A 351 0.77 0.38 -11.39
N ASN A 352 1.93 0.27 -10.74
CA ASN A 352 2.46 -1.00 -10.20
C ASN A 352 2.44 -2.16 -11.23
N GLY A 353 2.74 -1.85 -12.50
CA GLY A 353 2.72 -2.80 -13.62
C GLY A 353 1.33 -3.40 -13.91
N GLY A 354 0.26 -2.71 -13.50
CA GLY A 354 -1.12 -3.18 -13.59
C GLY A 354 -1.44 -4.37 -12.69
N LYS A 355 -0.67 -4.58 -11.61
CA LYS A 355 -0.82 -5.71 -10.68
C LYS A 355 -1.08 -5.28 -9.24
N GLU A 356 -1.77 -6.14 -8.52
CA GLU A 356 -2.05 -6.04 -7.09
C GLU A 356 -1.94 -7.42 -6.42
N PRO A 357 -1.66 -7.49 -5.11
CA PRO A 357 -1.82 -8.71 -4.32
C PRO A 357 -3.21 -9.33 -4.55
N THR A 358 -3.26 -10.65 -4.69
CA THR A 358 -4.52 -11.41 -4.61
C THR A 358 -5.16 -11.21 -3.24
N GLY A 359 -6.49 -11.10 -3.17
CA GLY A 359 -7.19 -10.81 -1.91
C GLY A 359 -8.70 -10.71 -2.07
N ARG A 360 -9.38 -10.02 -1.15
CA ARG A 360 -10.84 -9.87 -1.07
C ARG A 360 -11.25 -8.46 -0.60
N HIS A 361 -12.53 -8.12 -0.78
CA HIS A 361 -13.17 -6.86 -0.32
C HIS A 361 -14.25 -7.08 0.78
N PRO A 362 -13.95 -7.75 1.91
CA PRO A 362 -14.96 -8.08 2.92
C PRO A 362 -15.58 -6.86 3.63
N PHE A 363 -14.98 -5.66 3.52
CA PHE A 363 -15.46 -4.43 4.13
C PHE A 363 -15.76 -3.32 3.11
N GLY A 364 -15.98 -3.70 1.85
CA GLY A 364 -16.21 -2.77 0.73
C GLY A 364 -14.93 -2.44 -0.05
N LYS A 365 -15.03 -1.49 -0.99
CA LYS A 365 -13.99 -1.17 -2.00
C LYS A 365 -13.01 -0.05 -1.59
N GLY A 366 -12.95 0.30 -0.31
CA GLY A 366 -12.00 1.28 0.23
C GLY A 366 -10.56 0.79 0.26
N PHE A 367 -10.38 -0.51 0.47
CA PHE A 367 -9.11 -1.21 0.53
C PHE A 367 -9.32 -2.69 0.24
N LYS A 368 -8.27 -3.36 -0.26
CA LYS A 368 -8.20 -4.83 -0.34
C LYS A 368 -7.63 -5.40 0.93
N GLN A 369 -8.20 -6.48 1.46
CA GLN A 369 -7.54 -7.35 2.44
C GLN A 369 -6.90 -8.54 1.71
N ALA A 370 -5.66 -8.87 2.04
CA ALA A 370 -4.95 -10.05 1.56
C ALA A 370 -4.36 -10.84 2.72
N VAL A 371 -4.27 -12.17 2.60
CA VAL A 371 -3.32 -12.97 3.38
C VAL A 371 -1.91 -12.53 2.99
N TRP A 372 -1.00 -12.41 3.95
CA TRP A 372 0.30 -11.81 3.73
C TRP A 372 1.44 -12.72 4.20
N ASP A 373 1.64 -12.87 5.49
CA ASP A 373 2.64 -13.77 6.09
C ASP A 373 1.98 -15.07 6.57
N ILE A 374 2.72 -16.17 6.53
CA ILE A 374 2.23 -17.51 6.87
C ILE A 374 3.32 -18.25 7.64
N ASN A 375 2.98 -18.79 8.81
CA ASN A 375 3.86 -19.65 9.59
C ASN A 375 3.17 -20.97 9.97
N GLU A 376 3.38 -22.00 9.14
CA GLU A 376 3.05 -23.41 9.41
C GLU A 376 3.51 -23.87 10.80
N GLY A 377 4.69 -23.47 11.26
CA GLY A 377 5.29 -23.99 12.49
C GLY A 377 4.57 -23.53 13.76
N ASP A 378 3.98 -22.33 13.71
CA ASP A 378 3.17 -21.78 14.80
C ASP A 378 1.66 -22.00 14.56
N GLY A 379 1.26 -22.54 13.40
CA GLY A 379 -0.14 -22.62 12.99
C GLY A 379 -0.80 -21.25 12.78
N THR A 380 -0.08 -20.25 12.25
CA THR A 380 -0.57 -18.86 12.12
C THR A 380 -0.48 -18.29 10.71
N ALA A 381 -1.32 -17.28 10.43
CA ALA A 381 -1.20 -16.40 9.26
C ALA A 381 -1.57 -14.94 9.59
N SER A 382 -0.90 -13.99 8.93
CA SER A 382 -1.23 -12.56 8.98
C SER A 382 -2.08 -12.16 7.77
N THR A 383 -2.85 -11.09 7.94
CA THR A 383 -3.45 -10.35 6.84
C THR A 383 -3.00 -8.89 6.86
N ALA A 384 -2.86 -8.32 5.67
CA ALA A 384 -2.58 -6.91 5.46
C ALA A 384 -3.68 -6.28 4.60
N ILE A 385 -3.85 -4.96 4.71
CA ILE A 385 -4.68 -4.18 3.79
C ILE A 385 -3.85 -3.30 2.86
N PHE A 386 -4.43 -3.03 1.68
CA PHE A 386 -3.86 -2.23 0.61
C PHE A 386 -4.90 -1.25 0.08
N PHE A 387 -4.51 0.02 -0.01
CA PHE A 387 -5.29 1.07 -0.65
C PHE A 387 -4.87 1.24 -2.11
N ARG A 388 -5.61 2.04 -2.88
CA ARG A 388 -5.32 2.37 -4.28
C ARG A 388 -5.45 3.86 -4.51
N ILE A 389 -4.77 4.35 -5.54
CA ILE A 389 -4.90 5.73 -6.03
C ILE A 389 -6.09 5.80 -6.99
N CYS A 390 -6.95 6.79 -6.86
CA CYS A 390 -8.06 7.01 -7.80
C CYS A 390 -8.14 8.47 -8.24
N ARG A 391 -8.57 8.67 -9.49
CA ARG A 391 -9.10 9.96 -9.93
C ARG A 391 -10.30 9.70 -10.82
N ARG A 392 -11.47 9.98 -10.27
CA ARG A 392 -12.79 9.77 -10.88
C ARG A 392 -13.44 11.14 -11.12
N GLY A 393 -14.52 11.15 -11.89
CA GLY A 393 -15.36 12.34 -12.06
C GLY A 393 -14.64 13.55 -12.68
N GLY A 394 -15.21 14.74 -12.42
CA GLY A 394 -14.69 16.00 -12.95
C GLY A 394 -14.62 16.04 -14.49
N TRP A 395 -13.61 16.73 -15.02
CA TRP A 395 -13.33 16.83 -16.45
C TRP A 395 -12.41 15.69 -16.97
N PHE A 396 -11.70 15.01 -16.07
CA PHE A 396 -10.71 13.97 -16.42
C PHE A 396 -10.80 12.76 -15.47
N ASP A 397 -11.47 11.70 -15.90
CA ASP A 397 -11.48 10.40 -15.23
C ASP A 397 -10.25 9.58 -15.65
N LEU A 398 -9.27 9.44 -14.76
CA LEU A 398 -8.06 8.64 -14.98
C LEU A 398 -8.25 7.17 -14.51
N GLY A 399 -9.40 6.85 -13.92
CA GLY A 399 -9.72 5.55 -13.35
C GLY A 399 -9.20 5.35 -11.93
N CYS A 400 -8.67 4.17 -11.66
CA CYS A 400 -8.03 3.82 -10.40
C CYS A 400 -6.85 2.88 -10.63
N SER A 401 -5.84 2.98 -9.78
CA SER A 401 -4.73 2.04 -9.77
C SER A 401 -5.15 0.67 -9.23
N PRO A 402 -4.28 -0.34 -9.38
CA PRO A 402 -4.35 -1.53 -8.54
C PRO A 402 -4.23 -1.16 -7.05
N TYR A 403 -4.70 -2.03 -6.15
CA TYR A 403 -4.49 -1.88 -4.70
C TYR A 403 -3.07 -2.26 -4.30
N PHE A 404 -2.15 -1.29 -4.27
CA PHE A 404 -0.74 -1.50 -3.89
C PHE A 404 -0.22 -0.57 -2.78
N ILE A 405 -1.00 0.42 -2.33
CA ILE A 405 -0.58 1.36 -1.27
C ILE A 405 -0.68 0.64 0.09
N GLY A 406 0.46 0.20 0.62
CA GLY A 406 0.59 -0.65 1.80
C GLY A 406 1.94 -1.39 1.77
N PRO A 407 2.08 -2.56 2.41
CA PRO A 407 1.09 -3.25 3.25
C PRO A 407 0.87 -2.55 4.60
N PHE A 408 -0.37 -2.52 5.07
CA PHE A 408 -0.71 -2.18 6.45
C PHE A 408 -1.13 -3.44 7.22
N PRO A 409 -0.45 -3.84 8.32
CA PRO A 409 -0.87 -4.97 9.16
C PRO A 409 -2.30 -4.81 9.68
N PHE A 410 -3.06 -5.90 9.75
CA PHE A 410 -4.50 -5.85 10.00
C PHE A 410 -4.96 -6.86 11.05
N PHE A 411 -5.02 -8.16 10.71
CA PHE A 411 -5.36 -9.24 11.64
C PHE A 411 -4.35 -10.37 11.58
N ILE A 412 -4.14 -11.02 12.73
CA ILE A 412 -3.37 -12.26 12.84
C ILE A 412 -4.34 -13.35 13.30
N TYR A 413 -4.26 -14.51 12.64
CA TYR A 413 -5.15 -15.64 12.86
C TYR A 413 -4.34 -16.89 13.23
N GLN A 414 -4.78 -17.58 14.29
CA GLN A 414 -4.34 -18.92 14.66
C GLN A 414 -5.20 -19.97 13.93
N GLU A 415 -4.69 -21.18 13.73
CA GLU A 415 -5.50 -22.34 13.38
C GLU A 415 -6.81 -22.45 14.18
N LYS A 416 -7.85 -22.88 13.47
CA LYS A 416 -9.25 -23.01 13.89
C LYS A 416 -9.92 -21.71 14.34
N SER A 417 -9.22 -20.57 14.29
CA SER A 417 -9.79 -19.24 14.52
C SER A 417 -10.81 -18.88 13.44
N PRO A 418 -11.96 -18.29 13.80
CA PRO A 418 -12.92 -17.78 12.83
C PRO A 418 -12.38 -16.58 12.05
N ILE A 419 -12.59 -16.57 10.73
CA ILE A 419 -12.22 -15.49 9.80
C ILE A 419 -13.47 -14.98 9.09
N PHE A 420 -13.67 -13.66 9.07
CA PHE A 420 -14.74 -13.03 8.31
C PHE A 420 -14.37 -12.91 6.82
N LEU A 421 -15.16 -13.52 5.94
CA LEU A 421 -14.84 -13.68 4.51
C LEU A 421 -15.65 -12.75 3.58
N GLY A 422 -16.67 -12.09 4.13
CA GLY A 422 -17.62 -11.24 3.39
C GLY A 422 -18.53 -12.02 2.43
N THR A 423 -19.30 -11.31 1.59
CA THR A 423 -20.30 -11.90 0.68
C THR A 423 -20.29 -11.31 -0.73
N PRO A 424 -20.79 -12.09 -1.72
CA PRO A 424 -20.95 -13.53 -1.67
C PRO A 424 -19.59 -14.24 -1.83
N LEU A 425 -19.49 -15.48 -1.38
CA LEU A 425 -18.45 -16.39 -1.83
C LEU A 425 -18.99 -17.18 -3.02
N THR A 426 -18.60 -16.79 -4.22
CA THR A 426 -18.51 -17.75 -5.31
C THR A 426 -17.39 -18.71 -4.94
N VAL A 427 -17.73 -19.98 -4.69
CA VAL A 427 -16.78 -21.05 -4.41
C VAL A 427 -16.56 -21.84 -5.70
N PRO A 428 -15.31 -22.16 -6.10
CA PRO A 428 -15.02 -23.07 -7.20
C PRO A 428 -15.25 -24.54 -6.82
#